data_AF-A0A5K1IIS8-F1
#
_entry.id   AF-A0A5K1IIS8-F1
#
_cell.length_a   1.000
_cell.length_b   1.000
_cell.length_c   1.000
_cell.angle_alpha   90.00
_cell.angle_beta   90.00
_cell.angle_gamma   90.00
#
_symmetry.space_group_name_H-M   'P 1'
#
loop_
_entity.id
_entity.type
_entity.pdbx_description
1 polymer ?
#
loop_
_entity_poly.entity_id
_entity_poly.type
_entity_poly.pdbx_seq_one_letter_code
_entity_poly.pdbx_strand_id
1 'polypeptide(L)' 'MDGSIIDNLRDAGCSEELIEQYTSAASGCARICLLKQYRRELLESIHSEQKELECLDYLIYQLRSVSTGCCSRTSKE' A
#
# COMPACT_ATOMS: atom_id res chain seq x y z
N MET A 1 1.12 7.97 -31.25
CA MET A 1 0.13 8.05 -30.15
C MET A 1 0.57 7.26 -28.92
N ASP A 2 1.79 6.71 -28.87
CA ASP A 2 2.25 5.84 -27.77
C ASP A 2 2.97 6.54 -26.61
N GLY A 3 3.43 7.79 -26.79
CA GLY A 3 4.16 8.51 -25.74
C GLY A 3 3.35 8.75 -24.46
N SER A 4 2.01 8.87 -24.58
CA SER A 4 1.15 9.11 -23.43
C SER A 4 0.88 7.86 -22.60
N ILE A 5 0.94 6.66 -23.19
CA ILE A 5 0.64 5.42 -22.45
C ILE A 5 1.79 5.10 -21.49
N ILE A 6 3.03 5.24 -21.95
CA ILE A 6 4.21 5.03 -21.12
C ILE A 6 4.26 6.04 -19.96
N ASP A 7 3.92 7.30 -20.22
CA ASP A 7 3.85 8.33 -19.18
C ASP A 7 2.76 8.03 -18.14
N ASN A 8 1.57 7.59 -18.59
CA ASN A 8 0.49 7.15 -17.69
C ASN A 8 0.89 5.93 -16.85
N LEU A 9 1.67 4.99 -17.40
CA LEU A 9 2.17 3.84 -16.65
C LEU A 9 3.15 4.29 -15.56
N ARG A 10 4.03 5.24 -15.89
CA ARG A 10 4.99 5.81 -14.95
C ARG A 10 4.29 6.62 -13.85
N ASP A 11 3.29 7.42 -14.19
CA ASP A 11 2.47 8.17 -13.23
C ASP A 11 1.70 7.22 -12.28
N ALA A 12 1.27 6.06 -12.79
CA ALA A 12 0.67 5.01 -11.99
C ALA A 12 1.67 4.25 -11.10
N GLY A 13 2.96 4.63 -11.10
CA GLY A 13 4.01 4.00 -10.30
C GLY A 13 4.59 2.71 -10.89
N CYS A 14 4.26 2.37 -12.14
CA CYS A 14 4.81 1.17 -12.78
C CYS A 14 6.32 1.34 -12.98
N SER A 15 7.10 0.38 -12.48
CA SER A 15 8.55 0.32 -12.70
C SER A 15 8.90 0.18 -14.18
N GLU A 16 10.10 0.61 -14.55
CA GLU A 16 10.61 0.49 -15.93
C GLU A 16 10.55 -0.97 -16.43
N GLU A 17 10.85 -1.95 -15.57
CA GLU A 17 10.75 -3.38 -15.89
C GLU A 17 9.32 -3.81 -16.28
N LEU A 18 8.30 -3.22 -15.65
CA LEU A 18 6.90 -3.53 -15.95
C LEU A 18 6.44 -2.86 -17.24
N ILE A 19 6.97 -1.66 -17.51
CA ILE A 19 6.73 -0.91 -18.75
C ILE A 19 7.37 -1.64 -19.95
N GLU A 20 8.58 -2.20 -19.78
CA GLU A 20 9.23 -3.03 -20.79
C GLU A 20 8.43 -4.31 -21.06
N GLN A 21 7.98 -5.00 -20.02
CA GLN A 21 7.11 -6.18 -20.16
C GLN A 21 5.78 -5.84 -20.85
N TYR A 22 5.17 -4.70 -20.51
CA TYR A 22 3.95 -4.21 -21.15
C TYR A 22 4.17 -3.95 -22.65
N THR A 23 5.30 -3.34 -23.00
CA THR A 23 5.65 -3.00 -24.39
C THR A 23 5.98 -4.26 -25.19
N SER A 24 6.67 -5.23 -24.58
CA SER A 24 7.04 -6.52 -25.16
C SER A 24 5.87 -7.53 -25.25
N ALA A 25 4.78 -7.29 -24.52
CA ALA A 25 3.63 -8.19 -24.51
C ALA A 25 2.96 -8.31 -25.89
N ALA A 26 2.80 -9.55 -26.35
CA ALA A 26 2.29 -9.90 -27.69
C ALA A 26 0.79 -9.59 -27.91
N SER A 27 0.03 -9.32 -26.85
CA SER A 27 -1.43 -9.16 -26.89
C SER A 27 -1.93 -8.16 -25.86
N GLY A 28 -2.99 -7.43 -26.20
CA GLY A 28 -3.70 -6.55 -25.26
C GLY A 28 -4.20 -7.30 -24.01
N CYS A 29 -4.56 -8.58 -24.12
CA CYS A 29 -4.96 -9.38 -22.96
C CYS A 29 -3.78 -9.63 -22.00
N ALA A 30 -2.58 -9.88 -22.53
CA ALA A 30 -1.37 -10.06 -21.73
C ALA A 30 -1.00 -8.76 -21.00
N ARG A 31 -1.09 -7.62 -21.70
CA ARG A 31 -0.93 -6.27 -21.13
C ARG A 31 -1.89 -6.01 -19.97
N ILE A 32 -3.17 -6.32 -20.14
CA ILE A 32 -4.18 -6.17 -19.08
C ILE A 32 -3.90 -7.10 -17.90
N CYS A 33 -3.43 -8.33 -18.15
CA CYS A 33 -3.06 -9.28 -17.09
C CYS A 33 -1.92 -8.73 -16.23
N LEU A 34 -0.85 -8.21 -16.86
CA LEU A 34 0.28 -7.58 -16.16
C LEU A 34 -0.19 -6.42 -15.28
N LEU A 35 -1.05 -5.53 -15.79
CA LEU A 35 -1.58 -4.42 -15.01
C LEU A 35 -2.44 -4.86 -13.82
N LYS A 36 -3.22 -5.95 -13.98
CA LYS A 36 -4.01 -6.52 -12.88
C LYS A 36 -3.14 -7.12 -11.78
N GLN A 37 -2.02 -7.74 -12.16
CA GLN A 37 -1.05 -8.26 -11.22
C GLN A 37 -0.42 -7.11 -10.43
N TYR A 38 0.10 -6.09 -11.14
CA TYR A 38 0.67 -4.90 -10.51
C TYR A 38 -0.31 -4.22 -9.54
N ARG A 39 -1.57 -4.07 -9.95
CA ARG A 39 -2.63 -3.54 -9.07
C ARG A 39 -2.78 -4.35 -7.78
N ARG A 40 -2.65 -5.67 -7.85
CA ARG A 40 -2.76 -6.54 -6.67
C ARG A 40 -1.58 -6.33 -5.73
N GLU A 41 -0.36 -6.31 -6.27
CA GLU A 41 0.86 -6.07 -5.49
C GLU A 41 0.80 -4.71 -4.77
N LEU A 42 0.39 -3.65 -5.48
CA LEU A 42 0.20 -2.33 -4.88
C LEU A 42 -0.83 -2.36 -3.74
N LEU A 43 -1.94 -3.08 -3.94
CA LEU A 43 -2.97 -3.22 -2.91
C LEU A 43 -2.45 -4.01 -1.69
N GLU A 44 -1.64 -5.03 -1.90
CA GLU A 44 -1.02 -5.82 -0.83
C GLU A 44 0.00 -5.00 -0.02
N SER A 45 0.83 -4.18 -0.69
CA SER A 45 1.72 -3.22 -0.03
C SER A 45 0.92 -2.22 0.80
N ILE A 46 -0.09 -1.59 0.21
CA ILE A 46 -0.96 -0.63 0.91
C ILE A 46 -1.65 -1.28 2.13
N HIS A 47 -2.17 -2.50 2.01
CA HIS A 47 -2.78 -3.20 3.14
C HIS A 47 -1.76 -3.51 4.25
N SER A 48 -0.53 -3.85 3.88
CA SER A 48 0.56 -4.11 4.84
C SER A 48 0.94 -2.81 5.57
N GLU A 49 1.16 -1.73 4.83
CA GLU A 49 1.48 -0.41 5.37
C GLU A 49 0.34 0.11 6.27
N GLN A 50 -0.92 -0.04 5.85
CA GLN A 50 -2.08 0.32 6.67
C GLN A 50 -2.12 -0.44 7.99
N LYS A 51 -1.79 -1.74 7.98
CA LYS A 51 -1.75 -2.56 9.19
C LYS A 51 -0.63 -2.12 10.13
N GLU A 52 0.54 -1.78 9.60
CA GLU A 52 1.64 -1.21 10.39
C GLU A 52 1.24 0.13 11.01
N LEU A 53 0.55 0.97 10.24
CA LEU A 53 0.06 2.28 10.69
C LEU A 53 -1.01 2.12 11.78
N GLU A 54 -1.95 1.18 11.63
CA GLU A 54 -2.96 0.87 12.65
C GLU A 54 -2.33 0.40 13.96
N CYS A 55 -1.35 -0.50 13.89
CA CYS A 55 -0.60 -0.94 15.07
C CYS A 55 0.13 0.23 15.76
N LEU A 56 0.74 1.11 14.97
CA LEU A 56 1.45 2.28 15.49
C LEU A 56 0.47 3.28 16.13
N ASP A 57 -0.66 3.55 15.48
CA ASP A 57 -1.69 4.46 15.99
C ASP A 57 -2.29 3.93 17.31
N TYR A 58 -2.55 2.62 17.38
CA TYR A 58 -2.96 1.97 18.62
C TYR A 58 -1.93 2.10 19.73
N LEU A 59 -0.63 1.96 19.43
CA LEU A 59 0.44 2.17 20.40
C LEU A 59 0.49 3.63 20.88
N ILE A 60 0.35 4.59 19.98
CA ILE A 60 0.30 6.01 20.31
C ILE A 60 -0.92 6.32 21.18
N TYR A 61 -2.09 5.76 20.85
CA TYR A 61 -3.31 5.91 21.63
C TYR A 61 -3.13 5.36 23.06
N GLN A 62 -2.55 4.16 23.21
CA GLN A 62 -2.24 3.61 24.54
C GLN A 62 -1.30 4.52 25.33
N LEU A 63 -0.22 5.00 24.72
CA LEU A 63 0.72 5.90 25.38
C LEU A 63 0.09 7.24 25.78
N ARG A 64 -0.80 7.79 24.94
CA ARG A 64 -1.60 8.99 25.26
C ARG A 64 -2.57 8.74 26.41
N SER A 65 -3.27 7.60 26.40
CA SER A 65 -4.20 7.23 27.47
C SER A 65 -3.51 7.05 28.82
N VAL A 66 -2.28 6.50 28.84
CA VAL A 66 -1.48 6.34 30.05
C VAL A 66 -1.01 7.70 30.58
N SER A 67 -0.69 8.65 29.70
CA SER A 67 -0.24 9.98 30.09
C SER A 67 -1.37 10.92 30.53
N THR A 68 -2.64 10.64 30.17
CA THR A 68 -3.82 11.39 30.65
C THR A 68 -4.54 10.76 31.85
N GLY A 69 -3.98 9.71 32.47
CA GLY A 69 -4.63 8.96 33.55
C GLY A 69 -3.78 8.81 34.80
N CYS A 70 -3.71 9.85 35.64
CA CYS A 70 -3.49 9.65 37.07
C CYS A 70 -4.85 9.43 37.76
N CYS A 71 -4.90 8.46 38.69
CA CYS A 71 -6.05 7.98 39.49
C CYS A 71 -6.95 6.93 38.80
N SER A 72 -6.92 5.65 39.17
CA SER A 72 -7.35 5.17 40.49
C SER A 72 -6.70 3.83 40.88
N ARG A 73 -6.11 3.81 42.08
CA ARG A 73 -6.04 2.60 42.92
C ARG A 73 -7.45 2.06 43.11
N THR A 74 -7.64 0.75 42.97
CA THR A 74 -8.28 -0.05 44.03
C THR A 74 -7.77 -1.49 43.96
N SER A 75 -7.13 -1.92 45.05
CA SER A 75 -7.08 -3.31 45.47
C SER A 75 -8.45 -3.97 45.40
N LYS A 76 -8.48 -5.25 45.03
CA LYS A 76 -9.27 -6.31 45.68
C LYS A 76 -8.81 -7.65 45.09
N GLU A 77 -7.97 -8.35 45.84
CA GLU A 77 -8.31 -9.46 46.77
C GLU A 77 -8.27 -10.81 46.05
#